data_AF-A0A5J5MW73-F1
#
_entry.id   AF-A0A5J5MW73-F1
#
_cell.length_a   1.000
_cell.length_b   1.000
_cell.length_c   1.000
_cell.angle_alpha   90.00
_cell.angle_beta   90.00
_cell.angle_gamma   90.00
#
_symmetry.space_group_name_H-M   'P 1'
#
loop_
_entity.id
_entity.type
_entity.pdbx_description
1 polymer ?
#
loop_
_entity_poly.entity_id
_entity_poly.type
_entity_poly.pdbx_seq_one_letter_code
_entity_poly.pdbx_strand_id
1 'polypeptide(L)'
;MRLWLRELVLHALRNARGICGSHGQPPPLPVPEKIVATWDAISLGRQPVPEYFNFAHDVLDAWSQLEKAGHRPPIPAFWWVDGTGAEVKWSFEELGEQSRKAANVLEGACGLQPGDRMMLVLPRLPEWWLVSVACMRTGAIMIPGISQLTEKDLKFRLQASRAKAIITSDSLAPRVDAISSDCPSLQTKLLVSDSYRPGWINFRELLREASTEHNCARTRSQDPVAVYFTSGTTGAPKMVEHTQASYGLGFVASGRYQGRWVALTKSDIFWNTTDTGWVKAAWTLFSAWPNGSCIFVHELPRVDAKFILNTLSRFPITTLCCVPTIFRLLVQEDLTRYQFQSLRHCVTGGEALTPDVREKWKSQTGLELHEGYGQSETVLICANPKGMKIKSGSMGKASPPYDVQVVDEEGNILPPGEEGNVAIRVRPTRPFCFFTCYLDNPEKTAASERGDFYITGDRAHMDKDGYFWFMGRNDDVINSSSYRIGPVEVESALAEHPAVLESAVVSSPDPIRGEVVKAFIVLSPAYSSHDPEKLTQELQEHVKRVTAPYKYPRKMAFVSELPKTVSGKIQRSKLRSQEWGNEKQPQKGPISL
;
A
#
# COMPACT_ATOMS: atom_id res chain seq x y z
N MET A 1 -58.08 2.10 -56.44
CA MET A 1 -57.10 2.84 -55.62
C MET A 1 -56.99 2.38 -54.14
N ARG A 2 -58.02 1.75 -53.54
CA ARG A 2 -57.95 1.15 -52.18
C ARG A 2 -57.48 -0.32 -52.10
N LEU A 3 -57.20 -0.97 -53.23
CA LEU A 3 -56.68 -2.34 -53.31
C LEU A 3 -55.17 -2.41 -53.56
N TRP A 4 -54.58 -1.38 -54.17
CA TRP A 4 -53.13 -1.31 -54.44
C TRP A 4 -52.29 -0.91 -53.21
N LEU A 5 -52.87 -0.13 -52.28
CA LEU A 5 -52.23 0.20 -50.99
C LEU A 5 -52.23 -0.97 -49.98
N ARG A 6 -53.08 -1.98 -50.14
CA ARG A 6 -53.09 -3.15 -49.24
C ARG A 6 -51.96 -4.14 -49.55
N GLU A 7 -51.58 -4.29 -50.83
CA GLU A 7 -50.48 -5.20 -51.20
C GLU A 7 -49.09 -4.63 -50.86
N LEU A 8 -48.89 -3.31 -50.95
CA LEU A 8 -47.64 -2.68 -50.52
C LEU A 8 -47.40 -2.80 -48.99
N VAL A 9 -48.47 -2.78 -48.19
CA VAL A 9 -48.36 -2.95 -46.72
C VAL A 9 -48.16 -4.43 -46.34
N LEU A 10 -48.73 -5.39 -47.09
CA LEU A 10 -48.54 -6.82 -46.85
C LEU A 10 -47.18 -7.36 -47.34
N HIS A 11 -46.57 -6.76 -48.36
CA HIS A 11 -45.22 -7.12 -48.82
C HIS A 11 -44.13 -6.53 -47.92
N ALA A 12 -44.32 -5.32 -47.37
CA ALA A 12 -43.42 -4.73 -46.38
C ALA A 12 -43.43 -5.49 -45.03
N LEU A 13 -44.56 -6.08 -44.64
CA LEU A 13 -44.67 -6.86 -43.40
C LEU A 13 -44.18 -8.31 -43.51
N ARG A 14 -43.99 -8.85 -44.72
CA ARG A 14 -43.45 -10.22 -44.92
C ARG A 14 -41.92 -10.26 -45.07
N ASN A 15 -41.28 -9.21 -45.56
CA ASN A 15 -39.81 -9.13 -45.59
C ASN A 15 -39.17 -8.65 -44.27
N ALA A 16 -39.97 -8.21 -43.30
CA ALA A 16 -39.48 -7.88 -41.95
C ALA A 16 -39.44 -9.08 -40.98
N ARG A 17 -39.88 -10.27 -41.41
CA ARG A 17 -39.87 -11.52 -40.59
C ARG A 17 -38.72 -12.48 -40.94
N GLY A 18 -37.69 -11.99 -41.62
CA GLY A 18 -36.53 -12.78 -42.08
C GLY A 18 -35.18 -12.36 -41.50
N ILE A 19 -35.13 -11.54 -40.45
CA ILE A 19 -33.91 -11.24 -39.67
C ILE A 19 -34.29 -11.12 -38.20
N CYS A 20 -34.87 -12.18 -37.63
CA CYS A 20 -34.76 -12.40 -36.18
C CYS A 20 -33.54 -13.31 -36.00
N GLY A 21 -32.36 -12.72 -36.18
CA GLY A 21 -31.15 -13.31 -35.59
C GLY A 21 -31.45 -13.44 -34.10
N SER A 22 -31.36 -14.66 -33.59
CA SER A 22 -31.48 -14.98 -32.18
C SER A 22 -30.90 -13.82 -31.35
N HIS A 23 -31.76 -13.11 -30.60
CA HIS A 23 -31.32 -12.46 -29.38
C HIS A 23 -30.84 -13.60 -28.50
N GLY A 24 -29.57 -13.99 -28.72
CA GLY A 24 -28.86 -14.84 -27.80
C GLY A 24 -29.04 -14.16 -26.47
N GLN A 25 -29.61 -14.90 -25.51
CA GLN A 25 -29.48 -14.51 -24.12
C GLN A 25 -28.01 -14.08 -23.92
N PRO A 26 -27.74 -12.99 -23.19
CA PRO A 26 -26.37 -12.72 -22.77
C PRO A 26 -25.80 -14.05 -22.25
N PRO A 27 -24.59 -14.45 -22.67
CA PRO A 27 -24.06 -15.76 -22.33
C PRO A 27 -24.26 -15.97 -20.83
N PRO A 28 -24.68 -17.17 -20.40
CA PRO A 28 -24.95 -17.43 -18.99
C PRO A 28 -23.78 -16.90 -18.19
N LEU A 29 -24.07 -16.06 -17.17
CA LEU A 29 -23.05 -15.39 -16.38
C LEU A 29 -21.99 -16.43 -16.02
N PRO A 30 -20.71 -16.19 -16.34
CA PRO A 30 -19.69 -17.19 -16.12
C PRO A 30 -19.70 -17.54 -14.64
N VAL A 31 -19.69 -18.84 -14.34
CA VAL A 31 -19.52 -19.34 -12.97
C VAL A 31 -18.39 -18.53 -12.32
N PRO A 32 -18.55 -17.96 -11.11
CA PRO A 32 -17.57 -17.03 -10.51
C PRO A 32 -16.12 -17.55 -10.56
N GLU A 33 -15.94 -18.87 -10.50
CA GLU A 33 -14.66 -19.54 -10.66
C GLU A 33 -13.98 -19.29 -12.02
N LYS A 34 -14.75 -19.22 -13.12
CA LYS A 34 -14.26 -18.90 -14.48
C LYS A 34 -13.84 -17.44 -14.62
N ILE A 35 -14.57 -16.51 -14.00
CA ILE A 35 -14.22 -15.07 -14.03
C ILE A 35 -12.89 -14.87 -13.30
N VAL A 36 -12.80 -15.38 -12.07
CA VAL A 36 -11.60 -15.22 -11.27
C VAL A 36 -10.41 -16.02 -11.83
N ALA A 37 -10.64 -17.16 -12.49
CA ALA A 37 -9.59 -17.88 -13.21
C ALA A 37 -9.05 -17.09 -14.42
N THR A 38 -9.93 -16.35 -15.10
CA THR A 38 -9.52 -15.43 -16.18
C THR A 38 -8.60 -14.34 -15.64
N TRP A 39 -8.98 -13.69 -14.55
CA TRP A 39 -8.14 -12.66 -13.93
C TRP A 39 -6.79 -13.21 -13.44
N ASP A 40 -6.75 -14.39 -12.85
CA ASP A 40 -5.49 -15.03 -12.44
C ASP A 40 -4.62 -15.38 -13.66
N ALA A 41 -5.21 -15.88 -14.75
CA ALA A 41 -4.50 -16.15 -15.99
C ALA A 41 -3.90 -14.88 -16.60
N ILE A 42 -4.65 -13.77 -16.62
CA ILE A 42 -4.13 -12.45 -17.07
C ILE A 42 -3.00 -11.99 -16.16
N SER A 43 -3.19 -12.10 -14.84
CA SER A 43 -2.21 -11.66 -13.84
C SER A 43 -0.90 -12.44 -13.90
N LEU A 44 -0.96 -13.70 -14.32
CA LEU A 44 0.20 -14.55 -14.53
C LEU A 44 0.82 -14.40 -15.94
N GLY A 45 0.32 -13.48 -16.77
CA GLY A 45 0.78 -13.30 -18.15
C GLY A 45 0.43 -14.45 -19.10
N ARG A 46 -0.48 -15.35 -18.69
CA ARG A 46 -0.95 -16.48 -19.50
C ARG A 46 -2.03 -16.06 -20.50
N GLN A 47 -2.66 -14.91 -20.27
CA GLN A 47 -3.61 -14.27 -21.16
C GLN A 47 -3.27 -12.78 -21.30
N PRO A 48 -3.56 -12.16 -22.46
CA PRO A 48 -3.33 -10.75 -22.65
C PRO A 48 -4.26 -9.91 -21.76
N VAL A 49 -3.78 -8.75 -21.34
CA VAL A 49 -4.62 -7.75 -20.67
C VAL A 49 -5.71 -7.30 -21.67
N PRO A 50 -7.00 -7.26 -21.27
CA PRO A 50 -8.06 -6.82 -22.16
C PRO A 50 -7.88 -5.34 -22.54
N GLU A 51 -8.45 -4.91 -23.66
CA GLU A 51 -8.39 -3.49 -24.08
C GLU A 51 -9.12 -2.58 -23.07
N TYR A 52 -10.27 -3.04 -22.59
CA TYR A 52 -11.11 -2.36 -21.61
C TYR A 52 -11.15 -3.14 -20.31
N PHE A 53 -11.05 -2.40 -19.21
CA PHE A 53 -11.17 -2.96 -17.87
C PHE A 53 -11.61 -1.86 -16.91
N ASN A 54 -12.58 -2.18 -16.05
CA ASN A 54 -13.03 -1.34 -14.96
C ASN A 54 -13.28 -2.20 -13.73
N PHE A 55 -12.57 -1.97 -12.64
CA PHE A 55 -12.66 -2.81 -11.44
C PHE A 55 -14.08 -2.82 -10.83
N ALA A 56 -14.78 -1.69 -10.83
CA ALA A 56 -16.13 -1.63 -10.27
C ALA A 56 -17.14 -2.45 -11.10
N HIS A 57 -17.09 -2.33 -12.42
CA HIS A 57 -17.99 -3.07 -13.32
C HIS A 57 -17.59 -4.54 -13.47
N ASP A 58 -16.33 -4.80 -13.81
CA ASP A 58 -15.90 -6.14 -14.20
C ASP A 58 -15.74 -7.06 -12.98
N VAL A 59 -15.40 -6.51 -11.81
CA VAL A 59 -15.18 -7.29 -10.56
C VAL A 59 -16.35 -7.17 -9.58
N LEU A 60 -16.66 -5.96 -9.11
CA LEU A 60 -17.63 -5.78 -8.02
C LEU A 60 -19.07 -6.04 -8.47
N ASP A 61 -19.47 -5.53 -9.64
CA ASP A 61 -20.81 -5.75 -10.15
C ASP A 61 -21.03 -7.22 -10.55
N ALA A 62 -20.00 -7.96 -10.93
CA ALA A 62 -20.08 -9.41 -11.14
C ALA A 62 -20.47 -10.16 -9.84
N TRP A 63 -19.89 -9.78 -8.70
CA TRP A 63 -20.30 -10.34 -7.41
C TRP A 63 -21.71 -9.91 -7.00
N SER A 64 -22.06 -8.64 -7.21
CA SER A 64 -23.41 -8.12 -6.95
C SER A 64 -24.47 -8.87 -7.79
N GLN A 65 -24.20 -9.16 -9.06
CA GLN A 65 -25.10 -9.90 -9.93
C GLN A 65 -25.30 -11.34 -9.45
N LEU A 66 -24.27 -11.99 -8.92
CA LEU A 66 -24.38 -13.34 -8.37
C LEU A 66 -25.23 -13.39 -7.10
N GLU A 67 -25.16 -12.36 -6.25
CA GLU A 67 -26.05 -12.21 -5.09
C GLU A 67 -27.49 -11.97 -5.54
N LYS A 68 -27.73 -11.02 -6.46
CA LYS A 68 -29.05 -10.73 -7.04
C LYS A 68 -29.71 -11.94 -7.71
N ALA A 69 -28.91 -12.77 -8.37
CA ALA A 69 -29.38 -13.99 -9.04
C ALA A 69 -29.60 -15.17 -8.06
N GLY A 70 -29.30 -15.01 -6.76
CA GLY A 70 -29.42 -16.06 -5.76
C GLY A 70 -28.36 -17.18 -5.89
N HIS A 71 -27.33 -16.98 -6.70
CA HIS A 71 -26.21 -17.91 -6.84
C HIS A 71 -25.18 -17.81 -5.70
N ARG A 72 -25.29 -16.75 -4.89
CA ARG A 72 -24.46 -16.51 -3.71
C ARG A 72 -25.31 -15.89 -2.61
N PRO A 73 -25.18 -16.34 -1.34
CA PRO A 73 -25.83 -15.65 -0.23
C PRO A 73 -25.21 -14.24 -0.03
N PRO A 74 -25.99 -13.25 0.44
CA PRO A 74 -25.50 -11.90 0.71
C PRO A 74 -24.60 -11.92 1.95
N ILE A 75 -23.33 -12.27 1.75
CA ILE A 75 -22.31 -12.23 2.79
C ILE A 75 -21.59 -10.89 2.74
N PRO A 76 -21.11 -10.36 3.88
CA PRO A 76 -20.46 -9.05 3.89
C PRO A 76 -19.26 -9.00 2.94
N ALA A 77 -19.26 -8.04 2.01
CA ALA A 77 -18.10 -7.61 1.23
C ALA A 77 -17.25 -6.60 2.01
N PHE A 78 -17.89 -5.85 2.91
CA PHE A 78 -17.30 -4.82 3.73
C PHE A 78 -17.92 -4.83 5.12
N TRP A 79 -17.10 -4.72 6.16
CA TRP A 79 -17.52 -4.61 7.55
C TRP A 79 -16.64 -3.60 8.28
N TRP A 80 -17.22 -2.48 8.66
CA TRP A 80 -16.58 -1.44 9.45
C TRP A 80 -17.13 -1.39 10.88
N VAL A 81 -16.25 -1.06 11.83
CA VAL A 81 -16.60 -0.80 13.23
C VAL A 81 -15.84 0.41 13.78
N ASP A 82 -16.46 1.17 14.67
CA ASP A 82 -15.88 2.36 15.31
C ASP A 82 -15.11 2.05 16.62
N GLY A 83 -15.42 0.91 17.24
CA GLY A 83 -14.88 0.50 18.55
C GLY A 83 -15.73 0.91 19.75
N THR A 84 -16.79 1.70 19.56
CA THR A 84 -17.75 2.11 20.62
C THR A 84 -19.09 1.39 20.51
N GLY A 85 -19.34 0.70 19.39
CA GLY A 85 -20.50 -0.16 19.18
C GLY A 85 -21.21 0.05 17.84
N ALA A 86 -20.84 1.10 17.09
CA ALA A 86 -21.36 1.30 15.75
C ALA A 86 -20.69 0.35 14.76
N GLU A 87 -21.52 -0.30 13.91
CA GLU A 87 -21.05 -1.18 12.85
C GLU A 87 -21.76 -0.80 11.53
N VAL A 88 -21.03 -0.90 10.42
CA VAL A 88 -21.56 -0.81 9.06
C VAL A 88 -21.17 -2.08 8.32
N LYS A 89 -22.14 -2.76 7.72
CA LYS A 89 -21.91 -3.95 6.90
C LYS A 89 -22.59 -3.78 5.56
N TRP A 90 -21.89 -4.16 4.51
CA TRP A 90 -22.44 -4.19 3.16
C TRP A 90 -22.12 -5.54 2.51
N SER A 91 -23.13 -6.19 1.94
CA SER A 91 -22.95 -7.23 0.93
C SER A 91 -22.34 -6.66 -0.36
N PHE A 92 -22.02 -7.49 -1.35
CA PHE A 92 -21.57 -6.96 -2.65
C PHE A 92 -22.69 -6.19 -3.37
N GLU A 93 -23.94 -6.61 -3.22
CA GLU A 93 -25.11 -5.88 -3.71
C GLU A 93 -25.23 -4.49 -3.07
N GLU A 94 -25.20 -4.40 -1.74
CA GLU A 94 -25.31 -3.13 -1.02
C GLU A 94 -24.12 -2.21 -1.33
N LEU A 95 -22.90 -2.76 -1.36
CA LEU A 95 -21.70 -2.02 -1.78
C LEU A 95 -21.84 -1.50 -3.22
N GLY A 96 -22.42 -2.30 -4.11
CA GLY A 96 -22.75 -1.90 -5.47
C GLY A 96 -23.68 -0.69 -5.50
N GLU A 97 -24.78 -0.72 -4.75
CA GLU A 97 -25.73 0.40 -4.66
C GLU A 97 -25.10 1.66 -4.08
N GLN A 98 -24.41 1.55 -2.95
CA GLN A 98 -23.79 2.69 -2.29
C GLN A 98 -22.68 3.31 -3.15
N SER A 99 -21.89 2.49 -3.87
CA SER A 99 -20.85 3.01 -4.76
C SER A 99 -21.41 3.67 -6.02
N ARG A 100 -22.56 3.22 -6.56
CA ARG A 100 -23.25 3.89 -7.67
C ARG A 100 -23.84 5.24 -7.24
N LYS A 101 -24.42 5.30 -6.03
CA LYS A 101 -24.83 6.57 -5.40
C LYS A 101 -23.65 7.52 -5.28
N ALA A 102 -22.53 7.07 -4.74
CA ALA A 102 -21.31 7.87 -4.62
C ALA A 102 -20.79 8.35 -5.99
N ALA A 103 -20.83 7.51 -7.04
CA ALA A 103 -20.44 7.89 -8.39
C ALA A 103 -21.33 9.02 -8.96
N ASN A 104 -22.65 8.94 -8.78
CA ASN A 104 -23.58 10.01 -9.14
C ASN A 104 -23.29 11.33 -8.40
N VAL A 105 -22.87 11.26 -7.13
CA VAL A 105 -22.44 12.46 -6.38
C VAL A 105 -21.18 13.08 -6.99
N LEU A 106 -20.20 12.27 -7.39
CA LEU A 106 -18.97 12.76 -8.01
C LEU A 106 -19.22 13.41 -9.39
N GLU A 107 -20.03 12.79 -10.24
CA GLU A 107 -20.37 13.34 -11.56
C GLU A 107 -21.27 14.57 -11.45
N GLY A 108 -22.29 14.52 -10.59
CA GLY A 108 -23.28 15.60 -10.45
C GLY A 108 -22.74 16.79 -9.65
N ALA A 109 -22.45 16.58 -8.37
CA ALA A 109 -22.11 17.67 -7.46
C ALA A 109 -20.68 18.18 -7.62
N CYS A 110 -19.75 17.34 -8.08
CA CYS A 110 -18.36 17.76 -8.33
C CYS A 110 -18.08 18.03 -9.81
N GLY A 111 -18.96 17.63 -10.73
CA GLY A 111 -18.74 17.81 -12.18
C GLY A 111 -17.53 17.01 -12.71
N LEU A 112 -17.03 16.02 -11.97
CA LEU A 112 -15.82 15.29 -12.33
C LEU A 112 -16.04 14.49 -13.62
N GLN A 113 -15.12 14.64 -14.56
CA GLN A 113 -15.08 13.87 -15.81
C GLN A 113 -14.02 12.78 -15.75
N PRO A 114 -14.08 11.75 -16.62
CA PRO A 114 -13.01 10.77 -16.76
C PRO A 114 -11.63 11.46 -16.95
N GLY A 115 -10.63 11.03 -16.18
CA GLY A 115 -9.29 11.63 -16.17
C GLY A 115 -9.12 12.81 -15.21
N ASP A 116 -10.20 13.38 -14.65
CA ASP A 116 -10.08 14.40 -13.61
C ASP A 116 -9.55 13.79 -12.31
N ARG A 117 -8.76 14.59 -11.58
CA ARG A 117 -8.06 14.15 -10.38
C ARG A 117 -8.79 14.59 -9.13
N MET A 118 -9.02 13.66 -8.21
CA MET A 118 -9.66 13.91 -6.93
C MET A 118 -8.75 13.51 -5.78
N MET A 119 -8.49 14.44 -4.86
CA MET A 119 -7.76 14.15 -3.64
C MET A 119 -8.69 13.53 -2.59
N LEU A 120 -8.31 12.36 -2.07
CA LEU A 120 -9.11 11.55 -1.15
C LEU A 120 -8.37 11.42 0.19
N VAL A 121 -8.74 12.25 1.17
CA VAL A 121 -8.06 12.33 2.48
C VAL A 121 -9.06 12.10 3.60
N LEU A 122 -9.37 10.83 3.86
CA LEU A 122 -10.27 10.45 4.94
C LEU A 122 -9.54 9.52 5.92
N PRO A 123 -9.88 9.53 7.22
CA PRO A 123 -9.53 8.44 8.12
C PRO A 123 -10.19 7.12 7.65
N ARG A 124 -10.06 6.05 8.45
CA ARG A 124 -10.67 4.74 8.16
C ARG A 124 -12.20 4.77 8.34
N LEU A 125 -12.89 5.53 7.51
CA LEU A 125 -14.35 5.67 7.45
C LEU A 125 -14.90 4.95 6.22
N PRO A 126 -16.10 4.34 6.28
CA PRO A 126 -16.70 3.57 5.19
C PRO A 126 -16.70 4.32 3.84
N GLU A 127 -16.88 5.63 3.87
CA GLU A 127 -16.92 6.52 2.71
C GLU A 127 -15.61 6.52 1.91
N TRP A 128 -14.46 6.24 2.51
CA TRP A 128 -13.20 6.12 1.77
C TRP A 128 -13.25 4.99 0.73
N TRP A 129 -13.83 3.84 1.11
CA TRP A 129 -14.00 2.69 0.21
C TRP A 129 -15.05 3.01 -0.85
N LEU A 130 -16.17 3.64 -0.48
CA LEU A 130 -17.22 4.04 -1.42
C LEU A 130 -16.69 5.01 -2.48
N VAL A 131 -15.96 6.05 -2.07
CA VAL A 131 -15.42 7.07 -2.97
C VAL A 131 -14.32 6.49 -3.86
N SER A 132 -13.50 5.57 -3.34
CA SER A 132 -12.51 4.86 -4.16
C SER A 132 -13.18 4.09 -5.31
N VAL A 133 -14.26 3.35 -5.02
CA VAL A 133 -15.03 2.64 -6.06
C VAL A 133 -15.77 3.62 -6.97
N ALA A 134 -16.29 4.72 -6.44
CA ALA A 134 -16.94 5.75 -7.22
C ALA A 134 -15.98 6.37 -8.25
N CYS A 135 -14.74 6.70 -7.87
CA CYS A 135 -13.71 7.16 -8.81
C CYS A 135 -13.45 6.14 -9.92
N MET A 136 -13.40 4.84 -9.59
CA MET A 136 -13.30 3.79 -10.61
C MET A 136 -14.51 3.79 -11.55
N ARG A 137 -15.74 3.94 -11.00
CA ARG A 137 -16.97 3.98 -11.80
C ARG A 137 -17.04 5.18 -12.73
N THR A 138 -16.56 6.35 -12.31
CA THR A 138 -16.62 7.58 -13.12
C THR A 138 -15.40 7.77 -14.02
N GLY A 139 -14.35 6.97 -13.84
CA GLY A 139 -13.06 7.15 -14.50
C GLY A 139 -12.24 8.33 -13.95
N ALA A 140 -12.63 8.89 -12.80
CA ALA A 140 -11.83 9.88 -12.10
C ALA A 140 -10.60 9.22 -11.45
N ILE A 141 -9.48 9.97 -11.43
CA ILE A 141 -8.21 9.52 -10.87
C ILE A 141 -8.19 9.84 -9.38
N MET A 142 -8.19 8.82 -8.53
CA MET A 142 -8.10 9.03 -7.08
C MET A 142 -6.66 9.32 -6.64
N ILE A 143 -6.51 10.25 -5.71
CA ILE A 143 -5.23 10.62 -5.10
C ILE A 143 -5.36 10.46 -3.59
N PRO A 144 -5.14 9.24 -3.06
CA PRO A 144 -5.25 9.00 -1.63
C PRO A 144 -4.16 9.74 -0.86
N GLY A 145 -4.53 10.30 0.29
CA GLY A 145 -3.62 10.94 1.23
C GLY A 145 -3.97 10.57 2.66
N ILE A 146 -2.97 10.55 3.52
CA ILE A 146 -3.18 10.24 4.94
C ILE A 146 -3.84 11.42 5.65
N SER A 147 -4.58 11.15 6.72
CA SER A 147 -5.24 12.19 7.53
C SER A 147 -4.27 13.11 8.29
N GLN A 148 -3.00 12.75 8.40
CA GLN A 148 -1.98 13.50 9.13
C GLN A 148 -1.31 14.62 8.32
N LEU A 149 -1.66 14.78 7.04
CA LEU A 149 -1.04 15.81 6.18
C LEU A 149 -1.26 17.21 6.75
N THR A 150 -0.18 18.00 6.76
CA THR A 150 -0.20 19.41 7.16
C THR A 150 -0.76 20.29 6.03
N GLU A 151 -1.03 21.56 6.32
CA GLU A 151 -1.44 22.54 5.31
C GLU A 151 -0.43 22.63 4.15
N LYS A 152 0.87 22.66 4.48
CA LYS A 152 1.96 22.66 3.49
C LYS A 152 1.93 21.41 2.61
N ASP A 153 1.70 20.25 3.23
CA ASP A 153 1.65 18.97 2.54
C ASP A 153 0.45 18.86 1.60
N LEU A 154 -0.71 19.33 2.04
CA LEU A 154 -1.95 19.36 1.25
C LEU A 154 -1.82 20.33 0.09
N LYS A 155 -1.34 21.56 0.35
CA LYS A 155 -1.10 22.57 -0.69
C LYS A 155 -0.17 22.05 -1.78
N PHE A 156 0.98 21.48 -1.41
CA PHE A 156 1.92 20.91 -2.38
C PHE A 156 1.25 19.84 -3.25
N ARG A 157 0.51 18.90 -2.65
CA ARG A 157 -0.13 17.80 -3.37
C ARG A 157 -1.26 18.28 -4.28
N LEU A 158 -2.10 19.20 -3.82
CA LEU A 158 -3.17 19.79 -4.61
C LEU A 158 -2.62 20.57 -5.82
N GLN A 159 -1.57 21.37 -5.62
CA GLN A 159 -0.93 22.12 -6.70
C GLN A 159 -0.22 21.20 -7.70
N ALA A 160 0.59 20.24 -7.22
CA ALA A 160 1.34 19.33 -8.08
C ALA A 160 0.41 18.42 -8.90
N SER A 161 -0.63 17.87 -8.26
CA SER A 161 -1.57 16.99 -8.94
C SER A 161 -2.59 17.72 -9.79
N ARG A 162 -2.80 19.03 -9.57
CA ARG A 162 -3.88 19.80 -10.20
C ARG A 162 -5.26 19.16 -9.94
N ALA A 163 -5.46 18.62 -8.73
CA ALA A 163 -6.72 17.99 -8.35
C ALA A 163 -7.88 19.01 -8.42
N LYS A 164 -8.99 18.59 -9.05
CA LYS A 164 -10.20 19.39 -9.20
C LYS A 164 -11.12 19.32 -8.00
N ALA A 165 -11.10 18.20 -7.29
CA ALA A 165 -11.91 17.99 -6.11
C ALA A 165 -11.07 17.45 -4.95
N ILE A 166 -11.51 17.74 -3.73
CA ILE A 166 -11.03 17.09 -2.51
C ILE A 166 -12.20 16.61 -1.66
N ILE A 167 -12.07 15.43 -1.08
CA ILE A 167 -12.97 14.94 -0.02
C ILE A 167 -12.20 14.68 1.26
N THR A 168 -12.74 15.16 2.38
CA THR A 168 -12.08 15.05 3.69
C THR A 168 -13.07 15.01 4.86
N SER A 169 -12.57 14.81 6.09
CA SER A 169 -13.33 14.85 7.35
C SER A 169 -13.27 16.23 8.04
N ASP A 170 -14.11 16.44 9.07
CA ASP A 170 -14.14 17.68 9.86
C ASP A 170 -12.79 18.13 10.40
N SER A 171 -11.97 17.17 10.85
CA SER A 171 -10.65 17.42 11.44
C SER A 171 -9.65 18.05 10.47
N LEU A 172 -9.85 17.87 9.17
CA LEU A 172 -8.93 18.31 8.11
C LEU A 172 -9.49 19.49 7.30
N ALA A 173 -10.81 19.68 7.28
CA ALA A 173 -11.44 20.75 6.53
C ALA A 173 -10.86 22.16 6.82
N PRO A 174 -10.54 22.54 8.08
CA PRO A 174 -9.89 23.82 8.36
C PRO A 174 -8.53 24.01 7.66
N ARG A 175 -7.73 22.94 7.56
CA ARG A 175 -6.42 22.98 6.89
C ARG A 175 -6.56 23.18 5.38
N VAL A 176 -7.60 22.59 4.79
CA VAL A 176 -7.91 22.76 3.36
C VAL A 176 -8.43 24.17 3.08
N ASP A 177 -9.27 24.72 3.96
CA ASP A 177 -9.76 26.10 3.84
C ASP A 177 -8.61 27.12 3.83
N ALA A 178 -7.61 26.94 4.70
CA ALA A 178 -6.44 27.80 4.81
C ALA A 178 -5.59 27.87 3.53
N ILE A 179 -5.66 26.86 2.66
CA ILE A 179 -4.82 26.76 1.45
C ILE A 179 -5.62 26.78 0.14
N SER A 180 -6.95 26.83 0.22
CA SER A 180 -7.84 26.71 -0.95
C SER A 180 -7.61 27.82 -1.98
N SER A 181 -7.38 29.06 -1.54
CA SER A 181 -7.11 30.20 -2.42
C SER A 181 -5.83 30.05 -3.26
N ASP A 182 -4.90 29.22 -2.79
CA ASP A 182 -3.60 29.01 -3.45
C ASP A 182 -3.64 27.81 -4.41
N CYS A 183 -4.78 27.14 -4.55
CA CYS A 183 -4.96 25.93 -5.35
C CYS A 183 -5.96 26.19 -6.49
N PRO A 184 -5.55 26.84 -7.60
CA PRO A 184 -6.48 27.32 -8.63
C PRO A 184 -7.22 26.19 -9.37
N SER A 185 -6.68 24.97 -9.37
CA SER A 185 -7.35 23.81 -9.95
C SER A 185 -8.48 23.27 -9.07
N LEU A 186 -8.48 23.56 -7.76
CA LEU A 186 -9.46 23.02 -6.82
C LEU A 186 -10.79 23.76 -6.96
N GLN A 187 -11.81 23.05 -7.47
CA GLN A 187 -13.13 23.57 -7.76
C GLN A 187 -14.16 23.12 -6.71
N THR A 188 -14.05 21.88 -6.23
CA THR A 188 -15.05 21.29 -5.32
C THR A 188 -14.43 20.74 -4.04
N LYS A 189 -15.10 20.99 -2.92
CA LYS A 189 -14.73 20.49 -1.59
C LYS A 189 -15.89 19.68 -1.00
N LEU A 190 -15.71 18.38 -0.85
CA LEU A 190 -16.66 17.46 -0.21
C LEU A 190 -16.26 17.19 1.23
N LEU A 191 -17.25 17.19 2.12
CA LEU A 191 -17.07 16.91 3.54
C LEU A 191 -17.84 15.65 3.94
N VAL A 192 -17.15 14.70 4.56
CA VAL A 192 -17.78 13.59 5.29
C VAL A 192 -17.95 14.03 6.73
N SER A 193 -19.15 14.47 7.06
CA SER A 193 -19.52 15.01 8.37
C SER A 193 -21.02 14.91 8.59
N ASP A 194 -21.44 14.86 9.86
CA ASP A 194 -22.83 15.03 10.27
C ASP A 194 -23.20 16.52 10.48
N SER A 195 -22.23 17.43 10.34
CA SER A 195 -22.38 18.88 10.51
C SER A 195 -22.25 19.63 9.19
N TYR A 196 -22.96 20.75 9.09
CA TYR A 196 -22.81 21.69 7.99
C TYR A 196 -21.56 22.56 8.15
N ARG A 197 -20.83 22.77 7.06
CA ARG A 197 -19.68 23.69 6.99
C ARG A 197 -19.80 24.60 5.76
N PRO A 198 -19.79 25.94 5.91
CA PRO A 198 -19.84 26.85 4.77
C PRO A 198 -18.71 26.61 3.76
N GLY A 199 -19.05 26.60 2.46
CA GLY A 199 -18.09 26.37 1.38
C GLY A 199 -17.70 24.90 1.16
N TRP A 200 -18.39 23.97 1.82
CA TRP A 200 -18.23 22.53 1.65
C TRP A 200 -19.58 21.88 1.29
N ILE A 201 -19.52 20.89 0.42
CA ILE A 201 -20.68 20.06 0.05
C ILE A 201 -20.72 18.85 0.99
N ASN A 202 -21.84 18.61 1.66
CA ASN A 202 -21.99 17.47 2.55
C ASN A 202 -22.18 16.17 1.73
N PHE A 203 -21.18 15.28 1.79
CA PHE A 203 -21.19 14.04 1.02
C PHE A 203 -22.28 13.05 1.51
N ARG A 204 -22.51 12.94 2.82
CA ARG A 204 -23.49 12.01 3.40
C ARG A 204 -24.92 12.39 3.05
N GLU A 205 -25.23 13.69 3.00
CA GLU A 205 -26.53 14.19 2.56
C GLU A 205 -26.81 13.82 1.10
N LEU A 206 -25.89 14.16 0.20
CA LEU A 206 -26.04 13.83 -1.23
C LEU A 206 -26.08 12.33 -1.49
N LEU A 207 -25.30 11.53 -0.74
CA LEU A 207 -25.29 10.08 -0.88
C LEU A 207 -26.66 9.47 -0.57
N ARG A 208 -27.39 10.00 0.43
CA ARG A 208 -28.74 9.52 0.77
C ARG A 208 -29.72 9.72 -0.38
N GLU A 209 -29.66 10.88 -1.03
CA GLU A 209 -30.59 11.30 -2.09
C GLU A 209 -30.22 10.78 -3.48
N ALA A 210 -28.96 10.42 -3.72
CA ALA A 210 -28.48 9.96 -5.01
C ALA A 210 -29.17 8.66 -5.48
N SER A 211 -29.29 8.52 -6.80
CA SER A 211 -29.79 7.32 -7.47
C SER A 211 -28.88 6.11 -7.22
N THR A 212 -29.48 4.93 -7.06
CA THR A 212 -28.78 3.64 -6.99
C THR A 212 -28.32 3.13 -8.36
N GLU A 213 -28.79 3.76 -9.45
CA GLU A 213 -28.41 3.43 -10.83
C GLU A 213 -27.34 4.41 -11.31
N HIS A 214 -26.27 3.87 -11.93
CA HIS A 214 -25.17 4.65 -12.52
C HIS A 214 -24.60 3.86 -13.70
N ASN A 215 -24.28 4.56 -14.79
CA ASN A 215 -23.64 3.97 -15.96
C ASN A 215 -22.12 4.06 -15.80
N CYS A 216 -21.49 2.93 -15.49
CA CYS A 216 -20.04 2.86 -15.31
C CYS A 216 -19.29 3.33 -16.56
N ALA A 217 -18.29 4.19 -16.37
CA ALA A 217 -17.42 4.67 -17.43
C ALA A 217 -16.69 3.50 -18.08
N ARG A 218 -16.69 3.47 -19.42
CA ARG A 218 -16.00 2.44 -20.21
C ARG A 218 -14.51 2.76 -20.30
N THR A 219 -13.79 2.53 -19.21
CA THR A 219 -12.35 2.78 -19.09
C THR A 219 -11.52 1.76 -19.86
N ARG A 220 -10.42 2.22 -20.48
CA ARG A 220 -9.39 1.36 -21.04
C ARG A 220 -8.51 0.82 -19.91
N SER A 221 -7.91 -0.35 -20.12
CA SER A 221 -6.99 -0.97 -19.17
C SER A 221 -5.79 -0.08 -18.81
N GLN A 222 -5.37 0.78 -19.75
CA GLN A 222 -4.25 1.70 -19.57
C GLN A 222 -4.67 3.07 -19.03
N ASP A 223 -5.96 3.33 -18.84
CA ASP A 223 -6.40 4.60 -18.27
C ASP A 223 -5.94 4.70 -16.81
N PRO A 224 -5.46 5.86 -16.35
CA PRO A 224 -5.08 6.06 -14.96
C PRO A 224 -6.27 5.83 -14.01
N VAL A 225 -6.02 5.15 -12.89
CA VAL A 225 -7.01 4.94 -11.82
C VAL A 225 -6.59 5.63 -10.54
N ALA A 226 -5.29 5.68 -10.24
CA ALA A 226 -4.79 6.22 -9.00
C ALA A 226 -3.42 6.89 -9.16
N VAL A 227 -3.19 7.94 -8.38
CA VAL A 227 -1.87 8.56 -8.22
C VAL A 227 -1.51 8.59 -6.75
N TYR A 228 -0.37 7.99 -6.39
CA TYR A 228 0.16 8.00 -5.04
C TYR A 228 1.37 8.93 -4.94
N PHE A 229 1.39 9.77 -3.90
CA PHE A 229 2.57 10.57 -3.57
C PHE A 229 3.55 9.73 -2.73
N THR A 230 4.73 9.44 -3.28
CA THR A 230 5.77 8.69 -2.57
C THR A 230 6.81 9.62 -1.96
N SER A 231 7.26 9.33 -0.75
CA SER A 231 8.36 10.05 -0.12
C SER A 231 9.66 9.79 -0.88
N GLY A 232 10.25 10.82 -1.50
CA GLY A 232 11.60 10.73 -2.04
C GLY A 232 12.62 10.71 -0.90
N THR A 233 13.64 9.86 -0.99
CA THR A 233 14.75 9.84 -0.02
C THR A 233 15.63 11.10 -0.10
N THR A 234 15.64 11.77 -1.26
CA THR A 234 16.48 12.94 -1.56
C THR A 234 15.72 14.15 -2.13
N GLY A 235 14.38 14.20 -2.04
CA GLY A 235 13.61 15.33 -2.58
C GLY A 235 12.10 15.30 -2.32
N ALA A 236 11.39 16.26 -2.93
CA ALA A 236 9.92 16.38 -2.80
C ALA A 236 9.19 15.10 -3.26
N PRO A 237 8.00 14.80 -2.68
CA PRO A 237 7.26 13.59 -3.02
C PRO A 237 6.96 13.46 -4.52
N LYS A 238 7.11 12.25 -5.07
CA LYS A 238 6.87 11.95 -6.49
C LYS A 238 5.45 11.42 -6.70
N MET A 239 4.84 11.71 -7.84
CA MET A 239 3.51 11.20 -8.20
C MET A 239 3.64 9.89 -9.00
N VAL A 240 3.37 8.76 -8.36
CA VAL A 240 3.38 7.42 -8.98
C VAL A 240 1.99 7.14 -9.55
N GLU A 241 1.88 7.01 -10.87
CA GLU A 241 0.62 6.74 -11.55
C GLU A 241 0.41 5.25 -11.82
N HIS A 242 -0.79 4.78 -11.50
CA HIS A 242 -1.26 3.43 -11.80
C HIS A 242 -2.51 3.46 -12.68
N THR A 243 -2.62 2.45 -13.52
CA THR A 243 -3.75 2.22 -14.43
C THR A 243 -4.77 1.26 -13.86
N GLN A 244 -5.96 1.27 -14.47
CA GLN A 244 -7.05 0.33 -14.20
C GLN A 244 -6.56 -1.13 -14.16
N ALA A 245 -5.78 -1.57 -15.15
CA ALA A 245 -5.24 -2.93 -15.18
C ALA A 245 -4.10 -3.14 -14.18
N SER A 246 -3.18 -2.17 -14.06
CA SER A 246 -1.99 -2.36 -13.22
C SER A 246 -2.34 -2.68 -11.77
N TYR A 247 -3.40 -2.06 -11.26
CA TYR A 247 -3.97 -2.36 -9.95
C TYR A 247 -5.09 -3.39 -10.03
N GLY A 248 -6.18 -3.12 -10.75
CA GLY A 248 -7.37 -3.96 -10.68
C GLY A 248 -7.16 -5.41 -11.11
N LEU A 249 -6.16 -5.68 -11.94
CA LEU A 249 -5.72 -7.05 -12.27
C LEU A 249 -4.39 -7.41 -11.59
N GLY A 250 -3.45 -6.48 -11.43
CA GLY A 250 -2.10 -6.78 -10.92
C GLY A 250 -2.04 -7.40 -9.52
N PHE A 251 -3.00 -7.12 -8.64
CA PHE A 251 -3.03 -7.73 -7.29
C PHE A 251 -3.70 -9.11 -7.26
N VAL A 252 -4.43 -9.53 -8.31
CA VAL A 252 -5.20 -10.78 -8.30
C VAL A 252 -4.27 -12.00 -8.17
N ALA A 253 -3.13 -12.00 -8.87
CA ALA A 253 -2.12 -13.05 -8.74
C ALA A 253 -1.53 -13.18 -7.32
N SER A 254 -1.57 -12.11 -6.51
CA SER A 254 -1.07 -12.15 -5.13
C SER A 254 -2.12 -12.62 -4.11
N GLY A 255 -3.39 -12.70 -4.53
CA GLY A 255 -4.55 -12.87 -3.65
C GLY A 255 -5.10 -14.29 -3.50
N ARG A 256 -5.01 -15.18 -4.51
CA ARG A 256 -5.80 -16.43 -4.53
C ARG A 256 -4.98 -17.73 -4.50
N TYR A 257 -5.45 -18.72 -3.75
CA TYR A 257 -4.92 -20.10 -3.64
C TYR A 257 -3.68 -20.31 -2.77
N GLN A 258 -3.49 -21.57 -2.35
CA GLN A 258 -2.29 -22.04 -1.64
C GLN A 258 -1.05 -21.73 -2.48
N GLY A 259 0.01 -21.20 -1.87
CA GLY A 259 1.19 -20.73 -2.57
C GLY A 259 1.17 -19.25 -2.98
N ARG A 260 0.15 -18.46 -2.60
CA ARG A 260 0.18 -16.99 -2.68
C ARG A 260 0.40 -16.33 -1.33
N TRP A 261 0.69 -15.03 -1.36
CA TRP A 261 1.05 -14.28 -0.15
C TRP A 261 -0.14 -14.08 0.79
N VAL A 262 -1.23 -13.47 0.31
CA VAL A 262 -2.43 -13.24 1.16
C VAL A 262 -3.36 -14.44 1.17
N ALA A 263 -3.44 -15.18 0.06
CA ALA A 263 -4.16 -16.46 -0.06
C ALA A 263 -5.62 -16.44 0.44
N LEU A 264 -6.36 -15.39 0.07
CA LEU A 264 -7.75 -15.16 0.43
C LEU A 264 -8.72 -16.07 -0.34
N THR A 265 -9.85 -16.35 0.32
CA THR A 265 -11.00 -17.08 -0.23
C THR A 265 -12.31 -16.31 -0.01
N LYS A 266 -13.39 -16.73 -0.67
CA LYS A 266 -14.72 -16.12 -0.52
C LYS A 266 -15.30 -16.14 0.90
N SER A 267 -14.77 -16.98 1.79
CA SER A 267 -15.18 -17.07 3.20
C SER A 267 -14.28 -16.28 4.15
N ASP A 268 -13.27 -15.58 3.63
CA ASP A 268 -12.29 -14.90 4.45
C ASP A 268 -12.74 -13.49 4.80
N ILE A 269 -12.51 -13.12 6.05
CA ILE A 269 -12.58 -11.75 6.56
C ILE A 269 -11.15 -11.26 6.73
N PHE A 270 -10.78 -10.28 5.91
CA PHE A 270 -9.44 -9.71 5.82
C PHE A 270 -9.36 -8.37 6.52
N TRP A 271 -8.54 -8.28 7.56
CA TRP A 271 -8.27 -7.01 8.24
C TRP A 271 -6.86 -6.53 7.93
N ASN A 272 -6.75 -5.40 7.23
CA ASN A 272 -5.49 -4.68 7.03
C ASN A 272 -5.52 -3.37 7.83
N THR A 273 -4.59 -3.22 8.78
CA THR A 273 -4.54 -2.08 9.73
C THR A 273 -3.94 -0.80 9.16
N THR A 274 -3.61 -0.80 7.86
CA THR A 274 -2.97 0.33 7.19
C THR A 274 -3.83 1.61 7.19
N ASP A 275 -3.18 2.76 7.08
CA ASP A 275 -3.85 4.03 6.80
C ASP A 275 -4.29 4.09 5.33
N THR A 276 -5.43 4.75 5.10
CA THR A 276 -6.11 4.92 3.81
C THR A 276 -5.27 5.65 2.76
N GLY A 277 -4.32 6.49 3.19
CA GLY A 277 -3.44 7.22 2.26
C GLY A 277 -2.28 6.41 1.68
N TRP A 278 -2.02 5.20 2.18
CA TRP A 278 -0.92 4.36 1.68
C TRP A 278 -1.35 3.47 0.52
N VAL A 279 -0.41 3.12 -0.37
CA VAL A 279 -0.62 2.11 -1.42
C VAL A 279 -1.10 0.76 -0.86
N LYS A 280 -0.75 0.46 0.39
CA LYS A 280 -1.20 -0.74 1.10
C LYS A 280 -2.73 -0.72 1.37
N ALA A 281 -3.40 0.43 1.34
CA ALA A 281 -4.86 0.50 1.36
C ALA A 281 -5.47 0.06 0.02
N ALA A 282 -4.87 0.46 -1.11
CA ALA A 282 -5.22 -0.08 -2.42
C ALA A 282 -4.99 -1.60 -2.46
N TRP A 283 -3.92 -2.10 -1.84
CA TRP A 283 -3.73 -3.55 -1.69
C TRP A 283 -4.95 -4.23 -1.06
N THR A 284 -5.54 -3.65 -0.01
CA THR A 284 -6.69 -4.25 0.67
C THR A 284 -7.85 -4.50 -0.27
N LEU A 285 -8.22 -3.50 -1.07
CA LEU A 285 -9.40 -3.59 -1.94
C LEU A 285 -9.14 -4.49 -3.16
N PHE A 286 -7.96 -4.37 -3.78
CA PHE A 286 -7.60 -5.13 -4.97
C PHE A 286 -7.15 -6.57 -4.67
N SER A 287 -6.93 -6.95 -3.40
CA SER A 287 -6.69 -8.34 -3.01
C SER A 287 -7.94 -9.06 -2.48
N ALA A 288 -8.79 -8.39 -1.70
CA ALA A 288 -9.95 -9.03 -1.08
C ALA A 288 -11.13 -9.18 -2.04
N TRP A 289 -11.55 -8.11 -2.69
CA TRP A 289 -12.79 -8.12 -3.47
C TRP A 289 -12.75 -8.99 -4.74
N PRO A 290 -11.62 -9.15 -5.46
CA PRO A 290 -11.55 -10.12 -6.56
C PRO A 290 -11.78 -11.56 -6.11
N ASN A 291 -11.49 -11.87 -4.85
CA ASN A 291 -11.70 -13.19 -4.25
C ASN A 291 -13.10 -13.33 -3.62
N GLY A 292 -13.93 -12.29 -3.71
CA GLY A 292 -15.22 -12.23 -3.03
C GLY A 292 -15.07 -12.20 -1.51
N SER A 293 -13.90 -11.86 -0.97
CA SER A 293 -13.66 -11.82 0.48
C SER A 293 -14.25 -10.55 1.12
N CYS A 294 -14.48 -10.61 2.43
CA CYS A 294 -14.88 -9.46 3.22
C CYS A 294 -13.67 -8.62 3.62
N ILE A 295 -13.75 -7.30 3.44
CA ILE A 295 -12.79 -6.36 4.04
C ILE A 295 -13.33 -5.94 5.41
N PHE A 296 -12.57 -6.23 6.46
CA PHE A 296 -12.83 -5.72 7.79
C PHE A 296 -12.02 -4.44 8.05
N VAL A 297 -12.68 -3.44 8.61
CA VAL A 297 -12.09 -2.17 8.97
C VAL A 297 -12.45 -1.83 10.40
N HIS A 298 -11.43 -1.48 11.17
CA HIS A 298 -11.62 -0.80 12.42
C HIS A 298 -11.20 0.67 12.23
N GLU A 299 -12.01 1.64 12.67
CA GLU A 299 -11.65 3.06 12.58
C GLU A 299 -10.29 3.32 13.24
N LEU A 300 -10.11 2.82 14.47
CA LEU A 300 -8.84 2.69 15.17
C LEU A 300 -8.05 4.00 15.12
N PRO A 301 -8.56 5.11 15.68
CA PRO A 301 -7.96 6.44 15.52
C PRO A 301 -6.52 6.52 16.04
N ARG A 302 -6.15 5.63 16.96
CA ARG A 302 -4.77 5.42 17.43
C ARG A 302 -4.46 3.93 17.45
N VAL A 303 -3.22 3.59 17.13
CA VAL A 303 -2.73 2.21 17.23
C VAL A 303 -2.58 1.85 18.70
N ASP A 304 -3.28 0.79 19.12
CA ASP A 304 -3.20 0.23 20.46
C ASP A 304 -3.17 -1.31 20.34
N ALA A 305 -2.15 -1.94 20.93
CA ALA A 305 -1.92 -3.37 20.83
C ALA A 305 -3.06 -4.19 21.46
N LYS A 306 -3.47 -3.85 22.68
CA LYS A 306 -4.54 -4.55 23.40
C LYS A 306 -5.85 -4.46 22.65
N PHE A 307 -6.11 -3.29 22.08
CA PHE A 307 -7.32 -3.04 21.32
C PHE A 307 -7.36 -3.88 20.02
N ILE A 308 -6.24 -3.97 19.30
CA ILE A 308 -6.10 -4.85 18.13
C ILE A 308 -6.33 -6.32 18.52
N LEU A 309 -5.69 -6.78 19.59
CA LEU A 309 -5.82 -8.16 20.07
C LEU A 309 -7.25 -8.48 20.52
N ASN A 310 -7.91 -7.58 21.24
CA ASN A 310 -9.32 -7.71 21.62
C ASN A 310 -10.25 -7.77 20.40
N THR A 311 -9.94 -6.98 19.36
CA THR A 311 -10.70 -7.01 18.10
C THR A 311 -10.59 -8.38 17.43
N LEU A 312 -9.38 -8.97 17.38
CA LEU A 312 -9.17 -10.33 16.86
C LEU A 312 -9.87 -11.42 17.68
N SER A 313 -10.02 -11.21 18.99
CA SER A 313 -10.78 -12.12 19.87
C SER A 313 -12.29 -11.96 19.76
N ARG A 314 -12.79 -10.78 19.38
CA ARG A 314 -14.23 -10.47 19.31
C ARG A 314 -14.84 -10.77 17.94
N PHE A 315 -14.10 -10.49 16.87
CA PHE A 315 -14.60 -10.60 15.50
C PHE A 315 -14.01 -11.82 14.79
N PRO A 316 -14.73 -12.46 13.85
CA PRO A 316 -14.29 -13.65 13.13
C PRO A 316 -13.26 -13.33 12.03
N ILE A 317 -12.26 -12.51 12.36
CA ILE A 317 -11.20 -12.10 11.44
C ILE A 317 -10.32 -13.30 11.14
N THR A 318 -10.14 -13.58 9.86
CA THR A 318 -9.46 -14.79 9.39
C THR A 318 -8.02 -14.54 8.97
N THR A 319 -7.78 -13.36 8.41
CA THR A 319 -6.49 -12.96 7.87
C THR A 319 -6.16 -11.56 8.38
N LEU A 320 -5.02 -11.42 9.03
CA LEU A 320 -4.51 -10.14 9.54
C LEU A 320 -3.34 -9.67 8.69
N CYS A 321 -3.38 -8.42 8.25
CA CYS A 321 -2.24 -7.72 7.68
C CYS A 321 -1.86 -6.50 8.50
N CYS A 322 -0.61 -6.48 8.96
CA CYS A 322 -0.02 -5.37 9.69
C CYS A 322 1.35 -5.02 9.09
N VAL A 323 1.95 -3.92 9.53
CA VAL A 323 3.38 -3.65 9.31
C VAL A 323 4.20 -4.30 10.46
N PRO A 324 5.49 -4.61 10.27
CA PRO A 324 6.33 -5.17 11.33
C PRO A 324 6.34 -4.32 12.61
N THR A 325 6.28 -2.99 12.51
CA THR A 325 6.10 -2.09 13.67
C THR A 325 4.91 -2.47 14.55
N ILE A 326 3.76 -2.81 13.96
CA ILE A 326 2.58 -3.18 14.75
C ILE A 326 2.79 -4.57 15.38
N PHE A 327 3.35 -5.53 14.66
CA PHE A 327 3.66 -6.84 15.25
C PHE A 327 4.66 -6.73 16.41
N ARG A 328 5.66 -5.85 16.33
CA ARG A 328 6.58 -5.54 17.44
C ARG A 328 5.84 -5.09 18.69
N LEU A 329 4.80 -4.26 18.54
CA LEU A 329 3.96 -3.80 19.65
C LEU A 329 3.08 -4.95 20.20
N LEU A 330 2.48 -5.74 19.30
CA LEU A 330 1.60 -6.85 19.70
C LEU A 330 2.34 -7.89 20.53
N VAL A 331 3.56 -8.28 20.14
CA VAL A 331 4.34 -9.31 20.86
C VAL A 331 4.89 -8.84 22.22
N GLN A 332 4.72 -7.57 22.59
CA GLN A 332 5.01 -7.09 23.96
C GLN A 332 3.87 -7.43 24.94
N GLU A 333 2.66 -7.69 24.44
CA GLU A 333 1.55 -8.16 25.26
C GLU A 333 1.65 -9.67 25.49
N ASP A 334 1.02 -10.16 26.56
CA ASP A 334 0.87 -11.58 26.81
C ASP A 334 -0.22 -12.17 25.90
N LEU A 335 0.20 -12.65 24.73
CA LEU A 335 -0.72 -13.12 23.68
C LEU A 335 -1.50 -14.37 24.10
N THR A 336 -1.02 -15.12 25.10
CA THR A 336 -1.70 -16.32 25.60
C THR A 336 -3.05 -16.03 26.27
N ARG A 337 -3.29 -14.77 26.66
CA ARG A 337 -4.57 -14.30 27.23
C ARG A 337 -5.67 -14.08 26.19
N TYR A 338 -5.31 -14.10 24.91
CA TYR A 338 -6.22 -13.81 23.82
C TYR A 338 -6.56 -15.09 23.05
N GLN A 339 -7.85 -15.39 22.94
CA GLN A 339 -8.33 -16.48 22.09
C GLN A 339 -8.92 -15.91 20.80
N PHE A 340 -8.19 -16.07 19.70
CA PHE A 340 -8.64 -15.60 18.40
C PHE A 340 -9.67 -16.57 17.81
N GLN A 341 -10.85 -16.07 17.46
CA GLN A 341 -11.97 -16.94 17.04
C GLN A 341 -11.71 -17.67 15.71
N SER A 342 -11.05 -17.00 14.76
CA SER A 342 -10.96 -17.49 13.37
C SER A 342 -9.63 -17.20 12.67
N LEU A 343 -8.70 -16.53 13.37
CA LEU A 343 -7.43 -16.08 12.80
C LEU A 343 -6.58 -17.29 12.42
N ARG A 344 -6.16 -17.36 11.16
CA ARG A 344 -5.38 -18.48 10.61
C ARG A 344 -4.24 -18.07 9.69
N HIS A 345 -4.16 -16.80 9.32
CA HIS A 345 -3.14 -16.30 8.40
C HIS A 345 -2.73 -14.88 8.77
N CYS A 346 -1.43 -14.65 8.91
CA CYS A 346 -0.87 -13.35 9.26
C CYS A 346 0.19 -12.95 8.23
N VAL A 347 -0.02 -11.82 7.58
CA VAL A 347 0.91 -11.26 6.58
C VAL A 347 1.48 -9.94 7.05
N THR A 348 2.72 -9.64 6.69
CA THR A 348 3.39 -8.39 7.04
C THR A 348 4.21 -7.84 5.90
N GLY A 349 4.29 -6.52 5.78
CA GLY A 349 5.08 -5.89 4.72
C GLY A 349 5.11 -4.37 4.83
N GLY A 350 6.10 -3.77 4.18
CA GLY A 350 6.36 -2.32 4.19
C GLY A 350 7.59 -1.89 4.99
N GLU A 351 8.15 -2.80 5.80
CA GLU A 351 9.41 -2.71 6.55
C GLU A 351 10.01 -4.12 6.64
N ALA A 352 11.28 -4.23 7.04
CA ALA A 352 11.90 -5.52 7.34
C ALA A 352 11.32 -6.13 8.63
N LEU A 353 10.99 -7.42 8.58
CA LEU A 353 10.57 -8.21 9.73
C LEU A 353 11.80 -8.77 10.46
N THR A 354 11.95 -8.46 11.75
CA THR A 354 13.02 -9.03 12.57
C THR A 354 12.70 -10.49 12.96
N PRO A 355 13.69 -11.39 12.98
CA PRO A 355 13.52 -12.79 13.42
C PRO A 355 12.82 -12.95 14.77
N ASP A 356 13.23 -12.16 15.77
CA ASP A 356 12.69 -12.20 17.14
C ASP A 356 11.16 -11.98 17.18
N VAL A 357 10.65 -11.00 16.43
CA VAL A 357 9.21 -10.69 16.40
C VAL A 357 8.43 -11.86 15.82
N ARG A 358 8.96 -12.50 14.78
CA ARG A 358 8.32 -13.65 14.16
C ARG A 358 8.32 -14.85 15.09
N GLU A 359 9.45 -15.12 15.74
CA GLU A 359 9.59 -16.23 16.68
C GLU A 359 8.67 -16.06 17.89
N LYS A 360 8.60 -14.86 18.48
CA LYS A 360 7.67 -14.53 19.57
C LYS A 360 6.21 -14.64 19.16
N TRP A 361 5.85 -14.14 17.97
CA TRP A 361 4.48 -14.28 17.47
C TRP A 361 4.10 -15.75 17.28
N LYS A 362 4.99 -16.54 16.66
CA LYS A 362 4.76 -17.96 16.41
C LYS A 362 4.69 -18.78 17.69
N SER A 363 5.57 -18.53 18.66
CA SER A 363 5.60 -19.30 19.91
C SER A 363 4.35 -19.05 20.77
N GLN A 364 3.82 -17.83 20.77
CA GLN A 364 2.66 -17.49 21.61
C GLN A 364 1.30 -17.73 20.92
N THR A 365 1.23 -17.64 19.58
CA THR A 365 -0.04 -17.78 18.84
C THR A 365 -0.15 -19.06 18.00
N GLY A 366 0.97 -19.74 17.76
CA GLY A 366 1.05 -20.86 16.81
C GLY A 366 1.02 -20.45 15.33
N LEU A 367 0.84 -19.16 15.02
CA LEU A 367 0.70 -18.65 13.65
C LEU A 367 2.03 -18.11 13.13
N GLU A 368 2.28 -18.30 11.84
CA GLU A 368 3.48 -17.77 11.17
C GLU A 368 3.26 -16.35 10.64
N LEU A 369 4.31 -15.52 10.59
CA LEU A 369 4.27 -14.23 9.90
C LEU A 369 4.86 -14.33 8.49
N HIS A 370 4.00 -14.12 7.50
CA HIS A 370 4.35 -14.17 6.09
C HIS A 370 4.78 -12.78 5.59
N GLU A 371 6.08 -12.55 5.49
CA GLU A 371 6.63 -11.27 5.01
C GLU A 371 6.45 -11.10 3.48
N GLY A 372 6.13 -9.89 3.05
CA GLY A 372 6.11 -9.45 1.66
C GLY A 372 6.83 -8.12 1.49
N TYR A 373 7.63 -8.04 0.43
CA TYR A 373 8.40 -6.88 0.02
C TYR A 373 7.84 -6.28 -1.27
N GLY A 374 7.74 -4.97 -1.30
CA GLY A 374 7.08 -4.24 -2.36
C GLY A 374 7.27 -2.74 -2.25
N GLN A 375 6.91 -2.03 -3.30
CA GLN A 375 7.02 -0.57 -3.39
C GLN A 375 5.73 0.03 -3.94
N SER A 376 5.60 1.35 -3.91
CA SER A 376 4.41 1.99 -4.48
C SER A 376 4.36 1.77 -5.98
N GLU A 377 5.51 1.76 -6.65
CA GLU A 377 5.68 1.61 -8.10
C GLU A 377 5.36 0.21 -8.64
N THR A 378 5.47 -0.82 -7.81
CA THR A 378 5.53 -2.22 -8.25
C THR A 378 4.64 -3.16 -7.46
N VAL A 379 3.95 -2.67 -6.43
CA VAL A 379 3.04 -3.48 -5.63
C VAL A 379 3.80 -4.53 -4.79
N LEU A 380 3.83 -5.83 -5.12
CA LEU A 380 4.55 -6.88 -4.38
C LEU A 380 5.59 -7.53 -5.27
N ILE A 381 6.86 -7.37 -4.88
CA ILE A 381 8.02 -7.86 -5.61
C ILE A 381 8.41 -9.25 -5.13
N CYS A 382 8.55 -9.43 -3.81
CA CYS A 382 8.92 -10.71 -3.20
C CYS A 382 7.98 -11.05 -2.04
N ALA A 383 7.77 -12.34 -1.78
CA ALA A 383 6.96 -12.78 -0.65
C ALA A 383 7.38 -14.14 -0.09
N ASN A 384 6.98 -14.37 1.15
CA ASN A 384 6.91 -15.68 1.78
C ASN A 384 5.46 -16.21 1.70
N PRO A 385 5.07 -16.91 0.62
CA PRO A 385 3.68 -17.34 0.43
C PRO A 385 3.24 -18.43 1.41
N LYS A 386 1.92 -18.56 1.58
CA LYS A 386 1.32 -19.59 2.43
C LYS A 386 1.66 -20.99 1.91
N GLY A 387 2.20 -21.83 2.79
CA GLY A 387 2.59 -23.21 2.47
C GLY A 387 4.02 -23.36 1.93
N MET A 388 4.78 -22.27 1.78
CA MET A 388 6.20 -22.34 1.45
C MET A 388 7.06 -22.26 2.72
N LYS A 389 8.24 -22.91 2.68
CA LYS A 389 9.21 -22.84 3.78
C LYS A 389 9.70 -21.40 3.93
N ILE A 390 9.61 -20.82 5.13
CA ILE A 390 10.12 -19.48 5.40
C ILE A 390 11.58 -19.58 5.89
N LYS A 391 12.44 -18.70 5.38
CA LYS A 391 13.81 -18.51 5.89
C LYS A 391 13.89 -17.27 6.77
N SER A 392 14.58 -17.37 7.91
CA SER A 392 14.55 -16.33 8.97
C SER A 392 15.26 -15.03 8.62
N GLY A 393 14.51 -13.97 8.29
CA GLY A 393 15.06 -12.67 7.88
C GLY A 393 15.14 -12.47 6.35
N SER A 394 14.70 -13.45 5.57
CA SER A 394 14.56 -13.30 4.12
C SER A 394 13.17 -12.79 3.78
N MET A 395 13.10 -11.82 2.86
CA MET A 395 11.84 -11.27 2.35
C MET A 395 11.10 -12.22 1.39
N GLY A 396 11.62 -13.43 1.20
CA GLY A 396 10.99 -14.49 0.42
C GLY A 396 11.52 -14.56 -1.01
N LYS A 397 10.71 -15.10 -1.91
CA LYS A 397 11.05 -15.28 -3.34
C LYS A 397 10.29 -14.29 -4.20
N ALA A 398 10.75 -14.12 -5.44
CA ALA A 398 10.05 -13.36 -6.48
C ALA A 398 8.55 -13.74 -6.55
N SER A 399 7.68 -12.73 -6.51
CA SER A 399 6.24 -12.89 -6.66
C SER A 399 5.85 -12.75 -8.14
N PRO A 400 5.03 -13.65 -8.69
CA PRO A 400 4.54 -13.50 -10.05
C PRO A 400 3.75 -12.19 -10.23
N PRO A 401 3.84 -11.54 -11.42
CA PRO A 401 4.52 -12.02 -12.64
C PRO A 401 5.99 -11.57 -12.75
N TYR A 402 6.62 -11.10 -11.68
CA TYR A 402 7.94 -10.48 -11.77
C TYR A 402 9.09 -11.50 -11.90
N ASP A 403 9.97 -11.23 -12.86
CA ASP A 403 11.33 -11.77 -12.87
C ASP A 403 12.21 -10.81 -12.07
N VAL A 404 12.49 -11.20 -10.81
CA VAL A 404 13.29 -10.41 -9.87
C VAL A 404 14.70 -10.98 -9.82
N GLN A 405 15.69 -10.12 -9.97
CA GLN A 405 17.11 -10.46 -9.98
C GLN A 405 17.89 -9.57 -9.01
N VAL A 406 19.11 -9.99 -8.68
CA VAL A 406 20.12 -9.12 -8.07
C VAL A 406 21.12 -8.76 -9.16
N VAL A 407 21.34 -7.46 -9.39
CA VAL A 407 22.19 -6.96 -10.47
C VAL A 407 23.30 -6.02 -9.97
N ASP A 408 24.39 -5.93 -10.72
CA ASP A 408 25.49 -5.00 -10.46
C ASP A 408 25.15 -3.53 -10.82
N GLU A 409 26.16 -2.66 -10.87
CA GLU A 409 25.95 -1.24 -11.20
C GLU A 409 25.75 -1.00 -12.71
N GLU A 410 25.98 -2.00 -13.54
CA GLU A 410 25.84 -1.97 -14.99
C GLU A 410 24.53 -2.64 -15.45
N GLY A 411 23.86 -3.37 -14.57
CA GLY A 411 22.61 -4.09 -14.84
C GLY A 411 22.80 -5.56 -15.23
N ASN A 412 23.98 -6.13 -14.99
CA ASN A 412 24.24 -7.56 -15.20
C ASN A 412 23.80 -8.36 -13.97
N ILE A 413 23.25 -9.55 -14.19
CA ILE A 413 22.79 -10.45 -13.12
C ILE A 413 24.00 -10.99 -12.36
N LEU A 414 23.97 -10.86 -11.03
CA LEU A 414 24.99 -11.40 -10.14
C LEU A 414 24.68 -12.86 -9.75
N PRO A 415 25.71 -13.68 -9.50
CA PRO A 415 25.51 -15.05 -9.04
C PRO A 415 24.92 -15.09 -7.61
N PRO A 416 24.33 -16.22 -7.20
CA PRO A 416 23.76 -16.36 -5.87
C PRO A 416 24.78 -16.10 -4.74
N GLY A 417 24.37 -15.37 -3.72
CA GLY A 417 25.17 -14.98 -2.56
C GLY A 417 25.87 -13.63 -2.69
N GLU A 418 25.97 -13.08 -3.90
CA GLU A 418 26.55 -11.75 -4.11
C GLU A 418 25.53 -10.62 -3.87
N GLU A 419 26.02 -9.50 -3.34
CA GLU A 419 25.21 -8.34 -2.98
C GLU A 419 25.13 -7.34 -4.12
N GLY A 420 23.92 -7.00 -4.55
CA GLY A 420 23.67 -6.04 -5.62
C GLY A 420 22.36 -5.29 -5.44
N ASN A 421 21.90 -4.67 -6.52
CA ASN A 421 20.63 -3.97 -6.61
C ASN A 421 19.50 -4.99 -6.84
N VAL A 422 18.42 -4.91 -6.06
CA VAL A 422 17.18 -5.62 -6.37
C VAL A 422 16.59 -4.99 -7.61
N ALA A 423 16.30 -5.82 -8.61
CA ALA A 423 15.93 -5.36 -9.93
C ALA A 423 14.83 -6.24 -10.53
N ILE A 424 13.92 -5.63 -11.27
CA ILE A 424 12.81 -6.32 -11.93
C ILE A 424 13.00 -6.21 -13.43
N ARG A 425 12.97 -7.32 -14.16
CA ARG A 425 13.10 -7.29 -15.61
C ARG A 425 11.88 -6.60 -16.23
N VAL A 426 12.14 -5.59 -17.05
CA VAL A 426 11.11 -4.81 -17.78
C VAL A 426 11.28 -4.85 -19.30
N ARG A 427 12.33 -5.51 -19.80
CA ARG A 427 12.58 -5.74 -21.23
C ARG A 427 12.83 -7.22 -21.55
N PRO A 428 12.40 -7.71 -22.72
CA PRO A 428 11.69 -6.98 -23.79
C PRO A 428 10.23 -6.67 -23.45
N THR A 429 9.66 -7.31 -22.42
CA THR A 429 8.26 -7.15 -22.02
C THR A 429 8.17 -6.53 -20.64
N ARG A 430 7.47 -5.40 -20.53
CA ARG A 430 7.16 -4.78 -19.24
C ARG A 430 5.97 -5.50 -18.59
N PRO A 431 6.08 -5.93 -17.32
CA PRO A 431 4.94 -6.45 -16.59
C PRO A 431 3.81 -5.40 -16.51
N PHE A 432 2.58 -5.78 -16.84
CA PHE A 432 1.47 -4.82 -16.90
C PHE A 432 1.06 -4.24 -15.53
N CYS A 433 1.42 -4.92 -14.44
CA CYS A 433 1.15 -4.51 -13.05
C CYS A 433 2.08 -3.41 -12.52
N PHE A 434 3.04 -2.97 -13.32
CA PHE A 434 3.90 -1.83 -13.00
C PHE A 434 3.15 -0.51 -13.06
N PHE A 435 3.61 0.47 -12.28
CA PHE A 435 3.27 1.88 -12.50
C PHE A 435 3.65 2.33 -13.93
N THR A 436 2.94 3.33 -14.44
CA THR A 436 3.18 3.90 -15.77
C THR A 436 4.42 4.78 -15.75
N CYS A 437 4.45 5.76 -14.84
CA CYS A 437 5.53 6.72 -14.71
C CYS A 437 5.47 7.50 -13.40
N TYR A 438 6.53 8.26 -13.14
CA TYR A 438 6.45 9.40 -12.26
C TYR A 438 5.86 10.58 -13.05
N LEU A 439 4.62 10.97 -12.74
CA LEU A 439 3.93 12.03 -13.46
C LEU A 439 4.70 13.33 -13.43
N ASP A 440 4.72 14.01 -14.57
CA ASP A 440 5.45 15.25 -14.83
C ASP A 440 6.96 15.15 -14.53
N ASN A 441 7.53 13.94 -14.44
CA ASN A 441 8.94 13.68 -14.14
C ASN A 441 9.50 12.52 -15.00
N PRO A 442 9.56 12.66 -16.33
CA PRO A 442 10.06 11.61 -17.23
C PRO A 442 11.52 11.23 -16.94
N GLU A 443 12.37 12.20 -16.56
CA GLU A 443 13.77 11.97 -16.21
C GLU A 443 13.93 11.00 -15.03
N LYS A 444 13.09 11.15 -13.98
CA LYS A 444 13.11 10.23 -12.83
C LYS A 444 12.60 8.84 -13.20
N THR A 445 11.69 8.76 -14.17
CA THR A 445 11.20 7.47 -14.67
C THR A 445 12.32 6.77 -15.43
N ALA A 446 12.97 7.46 -16.36
CA ALA A 446 14.12 6.93 -17.09
C ALA A 446 15.29 6.53 -16.16
N ALA A 447 15.60 7.35 -15.16
CA ALA A 447 16.67 7.07 -14.19
C ALA A 447 16.41 5.85 -13.29
N SER A 448 15.15 5.36 -13.24
CA SER A 448 14.81 4.14 -12.52
C SER A 448 15.07 2.86 -13.31
N GLU A 449 15.43 2.96 -14.60
CA GLU A 449 15.74 1.82 -15.46
C GLU A 449 17.22 1.77 -15.82
N ARG A 450 17.78 0.57 -15.85
CA ARG A 450 19.17 0.30 -16.23
C ARG A 450 19.24 -1.01 -17.00
N GLY A 451 19.76 -0.97 -18.22
CA GLY A 451 19.74 -2.12 -19.13
C GLY A 451 18.31 -2.63 -19.34
N ASP A 452 18.06 -3.90 -19.04
CA ASP A 452 16.74 -4.52 -19.15
C ASP A 452 15.90 -4.47 -17.87
N PHE A 453 16.36 -3.76 -16.86
CA PHE A 453 15.81 -3.83 -15.51
C PHE A 453 15.31 -2.47 -14.99
N TYR A 454 14.23 -2.50 -14.22
CA TYR A 454 13.88 -1.46 -13.26
C TYR A 454 14.65 -1.72 -11.96
N ILE A 455 15.34 -0.69 -11.46
CA ILE A 455 16.12 -0.72 -10.23
C ILE A 455 15.27 -0.18 -9.08
N THR A 456 15.01 -1.01 -8.07
CA THR A 456 14.14 -0.62 -6.94
C THR A 456 14.77 0.42 -6.01
N GLY A 457 16.10 0.56 -6.07
CA GLY A 457 16.90 1.36 -5.13
C GLY A 457 17.14 0.66 -3.79
N ASP A 458 16.74 -0.61 -3.67
CA ASP A 458 17.00 -1.48 -2.52
C ASP A 458 18.11 -2.48 -2.86
N ARG A 459 18.94 -2.85 -1.88
CA ARG A 459 20.01 -3.83 -2.04
C ARG A 459 19.67 -5.14 -1.35
N ALA A 460 20.08 -6.23 -1.97
CA ALA A 460 19.93 -7.57 -1.44
C ALA A 460 21.01 -8.50 -1.98
N HIS A 461 21.13 -9.67 -1.38
CA HIS A 461 21.69 -10.85 -2.05
C HIS A 461 20.58 -11.91 -2.20
N MET A 462 20.70 -12.74 -3.24
CA MET A 462 19.79 -13.86 -3.49
C MET A 462 20.52 -15.16 -3.23
N ASP A 463 19.93 -16.07 -2.45
CA ASP A 463 20.53 -17.38 -2.22
C ASP A 463 20.25 -18.37 -3.35
N LYS A 464 20.92 -19.54 -3.30
CA LYS A 464 20.78 -20.60 -4.32
C LYS A 464 19.35 -21.17 -4.46
N ASP A 465 18.50 -20.98 -3.45
CA ASP A 465 17.11 -21.42 -3.48
C ASP A 465 16.17 -20.30 -3.98
N GLY A 466 16.72 -19.13 -4.34
CA GLY A 466 16.00 -17.96 -4.85
C GLY A 466 15.38 -17.07 -3.78
N TYR A 467 15.78 -17.19 -2.51
CA TYR A 467 15.32 -16.29 -1.45
C TYR A 467 16.18 -15.04 -1.39
N PHE A 468 15.53 -13.90 -1.17
CA PHE A 468 16.19 -12.60 -1.11
C PHE A 468 16.38 -12.14 0.34
N TRP A 469 17.56 -11.60 0.62
CA TRP A 469 17.94 -11.03 1.90
C TRP A 469 18.18 -9.55 1.76
N PHE A 470 17.29 -8.75 2.34
CA PHE A 470 17.36 -7.29 2.27
C PHE A 470 18.53 -6.75 3.08
N MET A 471 19.36 -5.91 2.45
CA MET A 471 20.57 -5.34 3.07
C MET A 471 20.39 -3.85 3.44
N GLY A 472 19.38 -3.19 2.88
CA GLY A 472 19.12 -1.77 3.07
C GLY A 472 18.85 -1.04 1.77
N ARG A 473 18.65 0.26 1.88
CA ARG A 473 18.53 1.16 0.73
C ARG A 473 19.91 1.47 0.16
N ASN A 474 20.05 1.57 -1.16
CA ASN A 474 21.34 1.88 -1.78
C ASN A 474 21.90 3.24 -1.31
N ASP A 475 21.01 4.23 -1.10
CA ASP A 475 21.38 5.56 -0.59
C ASP A 475 21.66 5.61 0.93
N ASP A 476 21.47 4.52 1.65
CA ASP A 476 21.74 4.42 3.10
C ASP A 476 22.93 3.49 3.42
N VAL A 477 23.57 2.85 2.43
CA VAL A 477 24.77 2.02 2.65
C VAL A 477 25.93 2.87 3.14
N ILE A 478 26.60 2.43 4.20
CA ILE A 478 27.76 3.10 4.81
C ILE A 478 29.05 2.42 4.33
N ASN A 479 29.98 3.19 3.77
CA ASN A 479 31.29 2.76 3.30
C ASN A 479 32.38 3.13 4.31
N SER A 480 32.63 2.27 5.29
CA SER A 480 33.67 2.50 6.30
C SER A 480 34.91 1.68 6.01
N SER A 481 36.02 2.33 5.61
CA SER A 481 37.32 1.67 5.37
C SER A 481 37.25 0.50 4.38
N SER A 482 36.58 0.72 3.24
CA SER A 482 36.35 -0.27 2.17
C SER A 482 35.32 -1.37 2.50
N TYR A 483 34.70 -1.34 3.69
CA TYR A 483 33.57 -2.20 4.03
C TYR A 483 32.25 -1.49 3.71
N ARG A 484 31.37 -2.17 2.96
CA ARG A 484 29.98 -1.76 2.76
C ARG A 484 29.14 -2.32 3.89
N ILE A 485 28.46 -1.44 4.61
CA ILE A 485 27.73 -1.78 5.83
C ILE A 485 26.28 -1.34 5.64
N GLY A 486 25.37 -2.31 5.66
CA GLY A 486 23.93 -2.07 5.67
C GLY A 486 23.50 -1.56 7.05
N PRO A 487 22.85 -0.39 7.17
CA PRO A 487 22.45 0.15 8.46
C PRO A 487 21.45 -0.75 9.20
N VAL A 488 20.58 -1.45 8.45
CA VAL A 488 19.54 -2.32 9.00
C VAL A 488 20.11 -3.54 9.74
N GLU A 489 21.25 -4.04 9.29
CA GLU A 489 21.93 -5.15 9.98
C GLU A 489 22.46 -4.70 11.36
N VAL A 490 23.04 -3.50 11.41
CA VAL A 490 23.54 -2.92 12.67
C VAL A 490 22.38 -2.57 13.60
N GLU A 491 21.29 -2.03 13.07
CA GLU A 491 20.06 -1.75 13.84
C GLU A 491 19.43 -3.03 14.39
N SER A 492 19.43 -4.12 13.62
CA SER A 492 18.92 -5.42 14.06
C SER A 492 19.75 -5.97 15.21
N ALA A 493 21.08 -5.90 15.10
CA ALA A 493 21.99 -6.27 16.19
C ALA A 493 21.78 -5.41 17.43
N LEU A 494 21.62 -4.09 17.29
CA LEU A 494 21.35 -3.20 18.42
C LEU A 494 20.01 -3.52 19.09
N ALA A 495 18.99 -3.89 18.31
CA ALA A 495 17.66 -4.23 18.82
C ALA A 495 17.61 -5.53 19.64
N GLU A 496 18.65 -6.38 19.59
CA GLU A 496 18.79 -7.54 20.46
C GLU A 496 19.17 -7.16 21.91
N HIS A 497 19.62 -5.93 22.14
CA HIS A 497 20.00 -5.45 23.47
C HIS A 497 18.80 -4.83 24.22
N PRO A 498 18.54 -5.19 25.49
CA PRO A 498 17.38 -4.71 26.26
C PRO A 498 17.36 -3.19 26.51
N ALA A 499 18.52 -2.54 26.38
CA ALA A 499 18.62 -1.08 26.51
C ALA A 499 18.06 -0.31 25.29
N VAL A 500 17.95 -0.95 24.11
CA VAL A 500 17.58 -0.27 22.87
C VAL A 500 16.09 -0.41 22.63
N LEU A 501 15.37 0.72 22.70
CA LEU A 501 13.95 0.78 22.32
C LEU A 501 13.81 0.94 20.81
N GLU A 502 14.55 1.89 20.23
CA GLU A 502 14.66 2.11 18.80
C GLU A 502 16.08 2.55 18.44
N SER A 503 16.50 2.28 17.21
CA SER A 503 17.78 2.77 16.70
C SER A 503 17.68 3.20 15.24
N ALA A 504 18.53 4.15 14.85
CA ALA A 504 18.77 4.53 13.48
C ALA A 504 20.28 4.60 13.22
N VAL A 505 20.75 3.88 12.21
CA VAL A 505 22.16 3.83 11.84
C VAL A 505 22.39 4.61 10.55
N VAL A 506 23.38 5.50 10.56
CA VAL A 506 23.77 6.31 9.41
C VAL A 506 25.29 6.42 9.31
N SER A 507 25.78 6.83 8.13
CA SER A 507 27.16 7.27 7.96
C SER A 507 27.44 8.53 8.75
N SER A 508 28.59 8.61 9.39
CA SER A 508 29.14 9.83 9.99
C SER A 508 30.55 10.07 9.45
N PRO A 509 30.93 11.32 9.11
CA PRO A 509 32.25 11.61 8.56
C PRO A 509 33.36 11.25 9.57
N ASP A 510 34.47 10.73 9.07
CA ASP A 510 35.63 10.37 9.88
C ASP A 510 36.92 10.77 9.14
N PRO A 511 37.82 11.52 9.78
CA PRO A 511 39.00 12.09 9.11
C PRO A 511 39.99 11.03 8.60
N ILE A 512 39.94 9.80 9.13
CA ILE A 512 40.86 8.72 8.75
C ILE A 512 40.17 7.72 7.84
N ARG A 513 38.89 7.40 8.12
CA ARG A 513 38.15 6.31 7.48
C ARG A 513 37.20 6.77 6.37
N GLY A 514 37.13 8.09 6.13
CA GLY A 514 36.16 8.72 5.24
C GLY A 514 34.81 8.85 5.93
N GLU A 515 34.16 7.72 6.18
CA GLU A 515 32.96 7.64 7.02
C GLU A 515 33.00 6.41 7.92
N VAL A 516 32.26 6.49 9.03
CA VAL A 516 32.10 5.41 10.01
C VAL A 516 30.63 5.22 10.36
N VAL A 517 30.32 4.06 10.92
CA VAL A 517 28.97 3.75 11.41
C VAL A 517 28.67 4.58 12.66
N LYS A 518 27.57 5.35 12.62
CA LYS A 518 26.99 6.05 13.78
C LYS A 518 25.60 5.52 14.07
N ALA A 519 25.31 5.22 15.33
CA ALA A 519 23.97 4.84 15.79
C ALA A 519 23.34 5.95 16.65
N PHE A 520 22.13 6.35 16.28
CA PHE A 520 21.24 7.14 17.15
C PHE A 520 20.33 6.17 17.89
N ILE A 521 20.33 6.23 19.22
CA ILE A 521 19.65 5.27 20.09
C ILE A 521 18.58 5.97 20.91
N VAL A 522 17.37 5.44 20.89
CA VAL A 522 16.33 5.72 21.89
C VAL A 522 16.40 4.61 22.92
N LEU A 523 16.62 4.97 24.18
CA LEU A 523 16.75 4.01 25.27
C LEU A 523 15.38 3.52 25.74
N SER A 524 15.34 2.27 26.22
CA SER A 524 14.18 1.77 26.95
C SER A 524 14.08 2.44 28.33
N PRO A 525 12.87 2.62 28.90
CA PRO A 525 12.68 3.37 30.14
C PRO A 525 13.55 2.87 31.31
N ALA A 526 13.78 1.55 31.40
CA ALA A 526 14.60 0.92 32.42
C ALA A 526 16.09 1.33 32.36
N TYR A 527 16.56 1.81 31.21
CA TYR A 527 17.95 2.16 30.95
C TYR A 527 18.20 3.69 30.90
N SER A 528 17.15 4.51 31.05
CA SER A 528 17.21 5.98 30.91
C SER A 528 18.17 6.69 31.88
N SER A 529 18.41 6.09 33.05
CA SER A 529 19.26 6.65 34.12
C SER A 529 20.68 6.07 34.14
N HIS A 530 21.01 5.17 33.21
CA HIS A 530 22.34 4.55 33.15
C HIS A 530 23.39 5.56 32.65
N ASP A 531 24.64 5.34 33.05
CA ASP A 531 25.79 6.12 32.58
C ASP A 531 25.96 5.96 31.05
N PRO A 532 25.82 7.04 30.26
CA PRO A 532 25.87 6.97 28.80
C PRO A 532 27.19 6.42 28.26
N GLU A 533 28.32 6.68 28.91
CA GLU A 533 29.63 6.23 28.41
C GLU A 533 29.78 4.72 28.57
N LYS A 534 29.45 4.19 29.74
CA LYS A 534 29.44 2.73 29.99
C LYS A 534 28.45 2.01 29.08
N LEU A 535 27.25 2.57 28.92
CA LEU A 535 26.23 1.99 28.07
C LEU A 535 26.65 2.00 26.59
N THR A 536 27.36 3.04 26.14
CA THR A 536 27.95 3.08 24.81
C THR A 536 28.94 1.94 24.60
N GLN A 537 29.85 1.70 25.57
CA GLN A 537 30.81 0.60 25.49
C GLN A 537 30.12 -0.76 25.47
N GLU A 538 29.14 -0.96 26.35
CA GLU A 538 28.32 -2.19 26.43
C GLU A 538 27.62 -2.49 25.09
N LEU A 539 26.96 -1.49 24.49
CA LEU A 539 26.28 -1.64 23.21
C LEU A 539 27.27 -1.88 22.06
N GLN A 540 28.43 -1.23 22.07
CA GLN A 540 29.48 -1.49 21.07
C GLN A 540 30.02 -2.91 21.17
N GLU A 541 30.26 -3.41 22.37
CA GLU A 541 30.70 -4.79 22.62
C GLU A 541 29.63 -5.81 22.25
N HIS A 542 28.37 -5.50 22.53
CA HIS A 542 27.24 -6.31 22.10
C HIS A 542 27.23 -6.48 20.58
N VAL A 543 27.28 -5.39 19.81
CA VAL A 543 27.26 -5.46 18.34
C VAL A 543 28.49 -6.19 17.79
N LYS A 544 29.69 -6.00 18.38
CA LYS A 544 30.90 -6.75 18.00
C LYS A 544 30.78 -8.25 18.24
N ARG A 545 29.97 -8.68 19.21
CA ARG A 545 29.75 -10.08 19.56
C ARG A 545 28.74 -10.76 18.63
N VAL A 546 27.68 -10.04 18.24
CA VAL A 546 26.58 -10.61 17.45
C VAL A 546 26.70 -10.34 15.94
N THR A 547 27.64 -9.48 15.52
CA THR A 547 27.94 -9.19 14.10
C THR A 547 29.44 -9.21 13.82
N ALA A 548 29.82 -9.08 12.55
CA ALA A 548 31.23 -8.91 12.18
C ALA A 548 31.80 -7.61 12.80
N PRO A 549 32.96 -7.64 13.47
CA PRO A 549 33.49 -6.51 14.24
C PRO A 549 33.77 -5.22 13.47
N TYR A 550 33.73 -5.21 12.13
CA TYR A 550 33.85 -3.99 11.33
C TYR A 550 32.52 -3.21 11.21
N LYS A 551 31.38 -3.82 11.53
CA LYS A 551 30.03 -3.23 11.42
C LYS A 551 29.61 -2.42 12.65
N TYR A 552 30.34 -2.54 13.77
CA TYR A 552 29.93 -1.89 15.00
C TYR A 552 29.88 -0.36 14.89
N PRO A 553 28.92 0.29 15.55
CA PRO A 553 28.81 1.75 15.59
C PRO A 553 29.98 2.35 16.37
N ARG A 554 30.91 3.00 15.66
CA ARG A 554 32.06 3.70 16.26
C ARG A 554 31.63 4.97 17.00
N LYS A 555 30.51 5.57 16.58
CA LYS A 555 29.89 6.72 17.23
C LYS A 555 28.49 6.35 17.68
N MET A 556 28.07 6.84 18.84
CA MET A 556 26.70 6.73 19.33
C MET A 556 26.18 8.08 19.80
N ALA A 557 24.87 8.28 19.67
CA ALA A 557 24.18 9.41 20.27
C ALA A 557 22.85 8.92 20.85
N PHE A 558 22.63 9.17 22.14
CA PHE A 558 21.34 8.91 22.78
C PHE A 558 20.41 10.08 22.51
N VAL A 559 19.22 9.78 21.98
CA VAL A 559 18.20 10.78 21.62
C VAL A 559 16.88 10.40 22.26
N SER A 560 16.05 11.40 22.56
CA SER A 560 14.71 11.17 23.09
C SER A 560 13.78 10.56 22.04
N GLU A 561 13.97 10.89 20.77
CA GLU A 561 13.19 10.38 19.64
C GLU A 561 13.99 10.39 18.33
N LEU A 562 13.56 9.57 17.37
CA LEU A 562 14.10 9.55 16.01
C LEU A 562 13.19 10.35 15.08
N PRO A 563 13.74 11.12 14.11
CA PRO A 563 12.92 11.81 13.13
C PRO A 563 12.22 10.78 12.26
N LYS A 564 10.89 10.81 12.27
CA LYS A 564 10.05 9.91 11.49
C LYS A 564 9.23 10.69 10.47
N THR A 565 8.98 10.08 9.32
CA THR A 565 7.93 10.53 8.41
C THR A 565 6.58 10.42 9.12
N VAL A 566 5.56 11.05 8.55
CA VAL A 566 4.15 10.84 8.90
C VAL A 566 3.71 9.36 8.87
N SER A 567 4.46 8.48 8.20
CA SER A 567 4.21 7.02 8.19
C SER A 567 4.80 6.26 9.38
N GLY A 568 5.57 6.92 10.24
CA GLY A 568 6.37 6.28 11.28
C GLY A 568 7.74 5.78 10.80
N LYS A 569 8.04 5.80 9.50
CA LYS A 569 9.37 5.43 8.97
C LYS A 569 10.44 6.44 9.37
N ILE A 570 11.56 5.95 9.91
CA ILE A 570 12.75 6.74 10.28
C ILE A 570 13.32 7.48 9.04
N GLN A 571 13.59 8.77 9.17
CA GLN A 571 14.19 9.62 8.15
C GLN A 571 15.73 9.60 8.23
N ARG A 572 16.36 8.50 7.81
CA ARG A 572 17.84 8.36 7.83
C ARG A 572 18.56 9.44 7.02
N SER A 573 18.00 9.85 5.88
CA SER A 573 18.59 10.94 5.08
C SER A 573 18.66 12.25 5.86
N LYS A 574 17.64 12.58 6.67
CA LYS A 574 17.65 13.78 7.53
C LYS A 574 18.73 13.68 8.61
N LEU A 575 18.83 12.53 9.30
CA LEU A 575 19.87 12.28 10.29
C LEU A 575 21.27 12.38 9.67
N ARG A 576 21.46 11.77 8.49
CA ARG A 576 22.72 11.82 7.73
C ARG A 576 23.05 13.25 7.31
N SER A 577 22.10 14.01 6.75
CA SER A 577 22.34 15.41 6.36
C SER A 577 22.68 16.30 7.55
N GLN A 578 22.06 16.09 8.73
CA GLN A 578 22.43 16.79 9.95
C GLN A 578 23.84 16.42 10.40
N GLU A 579 24.17 15.14 10.37
CA GLU A 579 25.49 14.63 10.76
C GLU A 579 26.62 15.21 9.90
N TRP A 580 26.43 15.22 8.58
CA TRP A 580 27.39 15.79 7.64
C TRP A 580 27.36 17.33 7.59
N GLY A 581 26.27 17.96 8.01
CA GLY A 581 26.14 19.43 8.08
C GLY A 581 26.84 20.06 9.29
N ASN A 582 26.99 19.32 10.38
CA ASN A 582 27.55 19.80 11.65
C ASN A 582 29.09 19.99 11.64
N GLU A 583 29.82 19.51 10.62
CA GLU A 583 31.27 19.75 10.49
C GLU A 583 31.64 21.20 10.13
N LYS A 584 30.68 22.06 9.76
CA LYS A 584 30.96 23.46 9.38
C LYS A 584 31.08 24.45 10.54
N GLN A 585 31.12 24.02 11.80
CA GLN A 585 31.43 24.91 12.93
C GLN A 585 32.56 24.33 13.79
N PRO A 586 33.79 24.87 13.67
CA PRO A 586 34.77 24.72 14.73
C PRO A 586 34.23 25.43 15.97
N GLN A 587 34.17 24.72 17.10
CA GLN A 587 33.97 25.33 18.42
C GLN A 587 35.02 26.44 18.61
N LYS A 588 34.58 27.69 18.61
CA LYS A 588 35.41 28.79 19.11
C LYS A 588 35.52 28.62 20.63
N GLY A 589 36.67 28.15 21.08
CA GLY A 589 37.05 28.25 22.48
C GLY A 589 37.11 29.71 22.94
N PRO A 590 37.03 29.97 24.26
CA PRO A 590 37.00 31.31 24.80
C PRO A 590 38.37 31.97 24.61
N ILE A 591 38.41 33.12 23.95
CA ILE A 591 39.62 33.96 23.92
C ILE A 591 39.57 34.83 25.18
N SER A 592 40.52 34.56 26.08
CA SER A 592 40.88 35.44 27.18
C SER A 592 41.70 36.62 26.65
N LEU A 593 41.23 37.83 27.00
CA LEU A 593 41.80 39.18 26.81
C LEU A 593 42.06 39.65 25.37
#